data_AF-A0A6U0IQY9-F1
#
_entry.id   AF-A0A6U0IQY9-F1
#
_cell.length_a   1.000
_cell.length_b   1.000
_cell.length_c   1.000
_cell.angle_alpha   90.00
_cell.angle_beta   90.00
_cell.angle_gamma   90.00
#
_symmetry.space_group_name_H-M   'P 1'
#
loop_
_entity.id
_entity.type
_entity.pdbx_description
1 polymer ?
#
loop_
_entity_poly.entity_id
_entity_poly.type
_entity_poly.pdbx_seq_one_letter_code
_entity_poly.pdbx_strand_id
1 'polypeptide(L)'
;MHITSFGNATRIDYGTGHENFFVAFLLCLSQIGVVGVADHEAIVTRVFSKYVSVTRRLQTLYRLEPAGSHGVWGLDDYYFLSFYWGASQLVHQDVIMPCSVHDDGLLKSKKHEYLYFSCISYIKKVKCGLLRETSPTLNDISSVLSWEKINDGLCRMYLVG
;
A
#
# COMPACT_ATOMS: atom_id res chain seq x y z
N MET A 1 12.19 -12.61 11.40
CA MET A 1 11.31 -11.44 11.22
C MET A 1 11.75 -10.57 10.04
N HIS A 2 12.99 -10.06 9.99
CA HIS A 2 13.45 -9.24 8.84
C HIS A 2 13.51 -9.98 7.49
N ILE A 3 14.04 -11.21 7.46
CA ILE A 3 14.17 -11.97 6.20
C ILE A 3 12.80 -12.36 5.63
N THR A 4 11.86 -12.71 6.53
CA THR A 4 10.49 -13.07 6.17
C THR A 4 9.69 -11.89 5.65
N SER A 5 10.17 -10.64 5.75
CA SER A 5 9.48 -9.47 5.19
C SER A 5 9.57 -9.37 3.67
N PHE A 6 10.48 -10.10 3.00
CA PHE A 6 10.74 -9.90 1.56
C PHE A 6 10.14 -11.00 0.66
N GLY A 7 9.18 -11.77 1.18
CA GLY A 7 8.55 -12.89 0.48
C GLY A 7 9.04 -14.25 0.94
N ASN A 8 8.60 -15.30 0.26
CA ASN A 8 9.03 -16.67 0.51
C ASN A 8 9.89 -17.21 -0.63
N ALA A 9 11.10 -17.67 -0.31
CA ALA A 9 12.03 -18.17 -1.33
C ALA A 9 11.66 -19.54 -1.92
N THR A 10 10.88 -20.36 -1.22
CA THR A 10 10.45 -21.68 -1.72
C THR A 10 9.24 -21.55 -2.63
N ARG A 11 8.26 -20.72 -2.22
CA ARG A 11 7.02 -20.49 -2.98
C ARG A 11 7.16 -19.40 -4.04
N ILE A 12 8.21 -18.58 -3.97
CA ILE A 12 8.43 -17.44 -4.87
C ILE A 12 7.21 -16.50 -4.82
N ASP A 13 6.75 -16.19 -3.61
CA ASP A 13 5.56 -15.37 -3.38
C ASP A 13 5.82 -14.19 -2.43
N TYR A 14 4.94 -13.19 -2.49
CA TYR A 14 4.91 -12.05 -1.57
C TYR A 14 3.45 -11.61 -1.36
N GLY A 15 3.12 -11.02 -0.21
CA GLY A 15 1.78 -10.56 0.10
C GLY A 15 1.72 -9.79 1.42
N THR A 16 0.51 -9.48 1.87
CA THR A 16 0.26 -8.63 3.06
C THR A 16 0.83 -9.20 4.36
N GLY A 17 0.94 -10.53 4.50
CA GLY A 17 1.63 -11.13 5.65
C GLY A 17 3.11 -10.75 5.74
N HIS A 18 3.78 -10.62 4.60
CA HIS A 18 5.18 -10.18 4.52
C HIS A 18 5.31 -8.68 4.84
N GLU A 19 4.38 -7.86 4.34
CA GLU A 19 4.22 -6.45 4.74
C GLU A 19 4.08 -6.31 6.26
N ASN A 20 3.23 -7.13 6.89
CA ASN A 20 3.02 -7.13 8.34
C ASN A 20 4.28 -7.54 9.12
N PHE A 21 5.07 -8.50 8.62
CA PHE A 21 6.35 -8.83 9.26
C PHE A 21 7.33 -7.65 9.24
N PHE A 22 7.32 -6.84 8.18
CA PHE A 22 8.15 -5.63 8.12
C PHE A 22 7.71 -4.61 9.17
N VAL A 23 6.39 -4.40 9.32
CA VAL A 23 5.86 -3.48 10.34
C VAL A 23 6.12 -4.00 11.75
N ALA A 24 5.99 -5.31 11.99
CA ALA A 24 6.38 -5.92 13.26
C ALA A 24 7.85 -5.66 13.60
N PHE A 25 8.74 -5.73 12.62
CA PHE A 25 10.15 -5.37 12.80
C PHE A 25 10.33 -3.89 13.19
N LEU A 26 9.62 -2.96 12.53
CA LEU A 26 9.65 -1.54 12.88
C LEU A 26 9.11 -1.29 14.29
N LEU A 27 8.05 -2.00 14.69
CA LEU A 27 7.52 -1.95 16.05
C LEU A 27 8.55 -2.45 17.06
N CYS A 28 9.27 -3.54 16.78
CA CYS A 28 10.36 -4.00 17.65
C CYS A 28 11.44 -2.94 17.82
N LEU A 29 11.84 -2.23 16.75
CA LEU A 29 12.79 -1.12 16.85
C LEU A 29 12.29 0.01 17.76
N SER A 30 10.98 0.30 17.70
CA SER A 30 10.36 1.29 18.58
C SER A 30 10.35 0.83 20.04
N GLN A 31 10.00 -0.44 20.28
CA GLN A 31 9.94 -1.01 21.63
C GLN A 31 11.31 -1.04 22.33
N ILE A 32 12.40 -1.24 21.59
CA ILE A 32 13.76 -1.20 22.15
C ILE A 32 14.36 0.22 22.18
N GLY A 33 13.58 1.24 21.81
CA GLY A 33 13.99 2.64 21.88
C GLY A 33 14.96 3.10 20.78
N VAL A 34 15.14 2.33 19.70
CA VAL A 34 15.94 2.74 18.54
C VAL A 34 15.25 3.86 17.76
N VAL A 35 13.91 3.84 17.74
CA VAL A 35 13.08 4.90 17.15
C VAL A 35 11.98 5.30 18.13
N GLY A 36 11.64 6.59 18.16
CA GLY A 36 10.61 7.14 19.03
C GLY A 36 9.39 7.63 18.28
N VAL A 37 8.44 8.20 19.02
CA VAL A 37 7.22 8.82 18.48
C VAL A 37 7.55 9.92 17.45
N ALA A 38 8.64 10.66 17.68
CA ALA A 38 9.12 11.68 16.74
C ALA A 38 9.52 11.12 15.37
N ASP A 39 9.85 9.83 15.28
CA ASP A 39 10.29 9.17 14.05
C ASP A 39 9.14 8.52 13.28
N HIS A 40 7.94 8.38 13.87
CA HIS A 40 6.82 7.62 13.29
C HIS A 40 6.46 8.09 11.88
N GLU A 41 6.39 9.40 11.65
CA GLU A 41 6.11 9.95 10.33
C GLU A 41 7.21 9.59 9.32
N ALA A 42 8.48 9.73 9.72
CA ALA A 42 9.63 9.40 8.87
C ALA A 42 9.72 7.90 8.57
N ILE A 43 9.34 7.05 9.53
CA ILE A 43 9.28 5.60 9.36
C ILE A 43 8.29 5.25 8.24
N VAL A 44 7.09 5.84 8.22
CA VAL A 44 6.11 5.57 7.18
C VAL A 44 6.50 6.21 5.85
N THR A 45 6.80 7.50 5.85
CA THR A 45 7.02 8.28 4.62
C THR A 45 8.35 7.98 3.93
N ARG A 46 9.37 7.50 4.66
CA ARG A 46 10.70 7.20 4.12
C ARG A 46 11.04 5.73 4.17
N VAL A 47 11.05 5.12 5.36
CA VAL A 47 11.53 3.74 5.54
C VAL A 47 10.58 2.75 4.87
N PHE A 48 9.29 2.85 5.17
CA PHE A 48 8.27 2.00 4.58
C PHE A 48 8.07 2.27 3.09
N SER A 49 8.04 3.53 2.67
CA SER A 49 8.02 3.91 1.25
C SER A 49 9.19 3.27 0.46
N LYS A 50 10.39 3.25 1.06
CA LYS A 50 11.56 2.60 0.47
C LYS A 50 11.43 1.09 0.44
N TYR A 51 10.92 0.48 1.51
CA TYR A 51 10.61 -0.95 1.58
C TYR A 51 9.66 -1.36 0.44
N VAL A 52 8.53 -0.66 0.26
CA VAL A 52 7.56 -0.90 -0.83
C VAL A 52 8.24 -0.80 -2.20
N SER A 53 9.14 0.16 -2.39
CA SER A 53 9.90 0.29 -3.64
C SER A 53 10.83 -0.90 -3.90
N VAL A 54 11.46 -1.45 -2.85
CA VAL A 54 12.30 -2.64 -2.93
C VAL A 54 11.45 -3.87 -3.26
N THR A 55 10.35 -4.09 -2.54
CA THR A 55 9.49 -5.27 -2.76
C THR A 55 8.81 -5.23 -4.13
N ARG A 56 8.43 -4.06 -4.67
CA ARG A 56 7.97 -3.92 -6.07
C ARG A 56 9.03 -4.31 -7.09
N ARG A 57 10.29 -3.99 -6.82
CA ARG A 57 11.41 -4.44 -7.67
C ARG A 57 11.58 -5.95 -7.59
N LEU A 58 11.44 -6.56 -6.41
CA LEU A 58 11.49 -8.02 -6.25
C LEU A 58 10.34 -8.70 -7.01
N GLN A 59 9.11 -8.19 -6.87
CA GLN A 59 7.92 -8.67 -7.58
C GLN A 59 8.14 -8.73 -9.09
N THR A 60 8.65 -7.64 -9.68
CA THR A 60 8.87 -7.57 -11.13
C THR A 60 10.09 -8.37 -11.59
N LEU A 61 11.19 -8.32 -10.82
CA LEU A 61 12.43 -9.01 -11.18
C LEU A 61 12.31 -10.53 -11.10
N TYR A 62 11.66 -11.03 -10.06
CA TYR A 62 11.52 -12.47 -9.79
C TYR A 62 10.15 -13.04 -10.13
N ARG A 63 9.23 -12.20 -10.66
CA ARG A 63 7.86 -12.59 -11.00
C ARG A 63 7.16 -13.29 -9.83
N LEU A 64 7.24 -12.66 -8.66
CA LEU A 64 6.65 -13.22 -7.44
C LEU A 64 5.15 -13.40 -7.64
N GLU A 65 4.62 -14.49 -7.11
CA GLU A 65 3.18 -14.72 -7.07
C GLU A 65 2.56 -13.97 -5.87
N PRO A 66 1.30 -13.50 -5.97
CA PRO A 66 0.56 -13.00 -4.82
C PRO A 66 0.39 -14.09 -3.75
N ALA A 67 0.86 -13.83 -2.54
CA ALA A 67 0.72 -14.72 -1.39
C ALA A 67 -0.60 -14.43 -0.68
N GLY A 68 -1.48 -15.44 -0.62
CA GLY A 68 -2.78 -15.35 0.04
C GLY A 68 -3.96 -15.42 -0.95
N SER A 69 -5.14 -15.76 -0.42
CA SER A 69 -6.28 -16.25 -1.21
C SER A 69 -7.43 -15.25 -1.38
N HIS A 70 -7.24 -13.96 -1.07
CA HIS A 70 -8.37 -13.01 -1.11
C HIS A 70 -8.91 -12.70 -2.52
N GLY A 71 -8.28 -13.25 -3.57
CA GLY A 71 -8.85 -13.28 -4.93
C GLY A 71 -9.28 -11.89 -5.42
N VAL A 72 -10.41 -11.82 -6.13
CA VAL A 72 -10.98 -10.59 -6.72
C VAL A 72 -11.45 -9.57 -5.67
N TRP A 73 -11.50 -9.94 -4.38
CA TRP A 73 -11.96 -9.10 -3.26
C TRP A 73 -10.82 -8.52 -2.41
N GLY A 74 -9.56 -8.85 -2.74
CA GLY A 74 -8.39 -8.21 -2.15
C GLY A 74 -8.24 -6.77 -2.63
N LEU A 75 -7.89 -5.86 -1.72
CA LEU A 75 -7.65 -4.45 -2.05
C LEU A 75 -6.57 -4.29 -3.14
N ASP A 76 -5.49 -5.05 -3.02
CA ASP A 76 -4.39 -5.17 -3.99
C ASP A 76 -3.76 -6.56 -3.83
N ASP A 77 -3.03 -7.01 -4.85
CA ASP A 77 -2.44 -8.35 -4.87
C ASP A 77 -1.36 -8.53 -3.78
N TYR A 78 -0.71 -7.44 -3.34
CA TYR A 78 0.49 -7.52 -2.52
C TYR A 78 0.47 -6.64 -1.26
N TYR A 79 -0.22 -5.51 -1.29
CA TYR A 79 -0.11 -4.47 -0.25
C TYR A 79 -1.46 -4.07 0.32
N PHE A 80 -1.50 -3.79 1.62
CA PHE A 80 -2.67 -3.18 2.27
C PHE A 80 -2.27 -1.88 2.98
N LEU A 81 -1.23 -1.91 3.81
CA LEU A 81 -0.84 -0.79 4.66
C LEU A 81 -0.40 0.43 3.86
N SER A 82 0.15 0.20 2.66
CA SER A 82 0.48 1.28 1.72
C SER A 82 -0.75 2.11 1.32
N PHE A 83 -1.92 1.48 1.19
CA PHE A 83 -3.18 2.19 0.93
C PHE A 83 -3.76 2.81 2.19
N TYR A 84 -3.74 2.10 3.31
CA TYR A 84 -4.24 2.63 4.58
C TYR A 84 -3.50 3.91 5.00
N TRP A 85 -2.18 3.85 5.10
CA TRP A 85 -1.35 5.01 5.43
C TRP A 85 -1.37 6.07 4.32
N GLY A 86 -1.43 5.66 3.06
CA GLY A 86 -1.60 6.60 1.95
C GLY A 86 -2.90 7.39 2.01
N ALA A 87 -4.00 6.76 2.42
CA ALA A 87 -5.28 7.43 2.62
C ALA A 87 -5.20 8.39 3.82
N SER A 88 -4.49 8.00 4.89
CA SER A 88 -4.24 8.86 6.06
C SER A 88 -3.51 10.16 5.67
N GLN A 89 -2.53 10.09 4.77
CA GLN A 89 -1.83 11.29 4.24
C GLN A 89 -2.76 12.27 3.51
N LEU A 90 -3.89 11.79 3.00
CA LEU A 90 -4.84 12.55 2.18
C LEU A 90 -6.07 13.01 2.98
N VAL A 91 -6.19 12.64 4.25
CA VAL A 91 -7.24 13.17 5.13
C VAL A 91 -7.06 14.69 5.25
N HIS A 92 -8.17 15.42 5.17
CA HIS A 92 -8.21 16.90 5.13
C HIS A 92 -7.60 17.58 3.88
N GLN A 93 -7.33 16.84 2.80
CA GLN A 93 -7.00 17.43 1.50
C GLN A 93 -8.27 17.84 0.75
N ASP A 94 -8.36 19.11 0.34
CA ASP A 94 -9.51 19.65 -0.40
C ASP A 94 -9.36 19.54 -1.93
N VAL A 95 -8.12 19.40 -2.42
CA VAL A 95 -7.82 19.41 -3.87
C VAL A 95 -7.76 17.99 -4.43
N ILE A 96 -7.09 17.09 -3.71
CA ILE A 96 -6.92 15.70 -4.14
C ILE A 96 -8.11 14.93 -3.59
N MET A 97 -9.08 14.63 -4.43
CA MET A 97 -10.27 13.85 -4.05
C MET A 97 -10.03 12.35 -4.32
N PRO A 98 -10.80 11.45 -3.68
CA PRO A 98 -10.68 10.02 -3.95
C PRO A 98 -10.86 9.62 -5.43
N CYS A 99 -11.76 10.28 -6.14
CA CYS A 99 -11.97 10.04 -7.57
C CYS A 99 -10.76 10.47 -8.43
N SER A 100 -9.85 11.29 -7.90
CA SER A 100 -8.67 11.75 -8.61
C SER A 100 -7.66 10.63 -8.90
N VAL A 101 -7.85 9.42 -8.34
CA VAL A 101 -7.10 8.21 -8.73
C VAL A 101 -7.33 7.81 -10.20
N HIS A 102 -8.35 8.36 -10.86
CA HIS A 102 -8.59 8.15 -12.29
C HIS A 102 -7.84 9.16 -13.19
N ASP A 103 -7.31 10.25 -12.62
CA ASP A 103 -6.54 11.26 -13.35
C ASP A 103 -5.06 10.84 -13.47
N ASP A 104 -4.66 10.43 -14.66
CA ASP A 104 -3.28 10.01 -14.95
C ASP A 104 -2.25 11.13 -14.83
N GLY A 105 -2.64 12.37 -15.11
CA GLY A 105 -1.77 13.54 -14.95
C GLY A 105 -1.48 13.82 -13.48
N LEU A 106 -2.52 13.77 -12.65
CA LEU A 106 -2.38 13.94 -11.20
C LEU A 106 -1.61 12.77 -10.57
N LEU A 107 -1.92 11.53 -10.95
CA LEU A 107 -1.16 10.35 -10.52
C LEU A 107 0.33 10.50 -10.81
N LYS A 108 0.69 10.91 -12.03
CA LYS A 108 2.09 11.07 -12.44
C LYS A 108 2.81 12.14 -11.64
N SER A 109 2.14 13.25 -11.32
CA SER A 109 2.74 14.35 -10.54
C SER A 109 2.83 14.04 -9.04
N LYS A 110 1.86 13.32 -8.48
CA LYS A 110 1.72 13.10 -7.03
C LYS A 110 2.21 11.75 -6.49
N LYS A 111 2.54 10.79 -7.36
CA LYS A 111 3.02 9.44 -6.94
C LYS A 111 4.29 9.42 -6.07
N HIS A 112 5.06 10.50 -6.05
CA HIS A 112 6.27 10.61 -5.21
C HIS A 112 5.99 11.27 -3.85
N GLU A 113 4.83 11.91 -3.70
CA GLU A 113 4.40 12.61 -2.49
C GLU A 113 3.48 11.73 -1.63
N TYR A 114 2.55 11.00 -2.27
CA TYR A 114 1.52 10.23 -1.58
C TYR A 114 1.64 8.72 -1.87
N LEU A 115 1.68 7.91 -0.81
CA LEU A 115 1.79 6.45 -0.89
C LEU A 115 0.60 5.85 -1.67
N TYR A 116 -0.61 6.34 -1.45
CA TYR A 116 -1.80 5.86 -2.15
C TYR A 116 -1.66 6.04 -3.67
N PHE A 117 -1.24 7.23 -4.11
CA PHE A 117 -1.03 7.54 -5.52
C PHE A 117 0.14 6.76 -6.11
N SER A 118 1.19 6.51 -5.30
CA SER A 118 2.28 5.60 -5.69
C SER A 118 1.78 4.19 -5.99
N CYS A 119 0.87 3.65 -5.17
CA CYS A 119 0.25 2.34 -5.40
C CYS A 119 -0.61 2.31 -6.65
N ILE A 120 -1.53 3.25 -6.80
CA ILE A 120 -2.39 3.30 -7.99
C ILE A 120 -1.56 3.46 -9.27
N SER A 121 -0.56 4.35 -9.25
CA SER A 121 0.34 4.53 -10.40
C SER A 121 1.12 3.25 -10.74
N TYR A 122 1.50 2.46 -9.73
CA TYR A 122 2.14 1.17 -9.95
C TYR A 122 1.17 0.14 -10.53
N ILE A 123 -0.06 0.03 -10.01
CA ILE A 123 -1.09 -0.87 -10.53
C ILE A 123 -1.36 -0.60 -12.01
N LYS A 124 -1.63 0.66 -12.37
CA LYS A 124 -1.90 1.04 -13.78
C LYS A 124 -0.70 0.80 -14.70
N LYS A 125 0.52 0.72 -14.14
CA LYS A 125 1.74 0.38 -14.89
C LYS A 125 1.86 -1.14 -15.13
N VAL A 126 1.49 -1.96 -14.14
CA VAL A 126 1.69 -3.42 -14.20
C VAL A 126 0.48 -4.19 -14.73
N LYS A 127 -0.73 -3.68 -14.54
CA LYS A 127 -1.98 -4.29 -15.01
C LYS A 127 -2.49 -3.52 -16.24
N CYS A 128 -2.76 -4.25 -17.32
CA CYS A 128 -3.30 -3.67 -18.55
C CYS A 128 -4.83 -3.56 -18.45
N GLY A 129 -5.39 -2.37 -18.67
CA GLY A 129 -6.83 -2.11 -18.63
C GLY A 129 -7.20 -0.93 -17.74
N LEU A 130 -8.50 -0.66 -17.65
CA LEU A 130 -9.02 0.38 -16.75
C LEU A 130 -8.96 -0.12 -15.30
N LEU A 131 -8.84 0.81 -14.33
CA LEU A 131 -8.77 0.45 -12.90
C LEU A 131 -9.99 -0.40 -12.47
N ARG A 132 -11.18 -0.11 -13.00
CA ARG A 132 -12.40 -0.89 -12.76
C ARG A 132 -12.31 -2.37 -13.17
N GLU A 133 -11.51 -2.67 -14.20
CA GLU A 133 -11.34 -4.03 -14.75
C GLU A 133 -10.22 -4.75 -13.99
N THR A 134 -9.13 -4.05 -13.69
CA THR A 134 -7.95 -4.65 -13.08
C THR A 134 -7.99 -4.69 -11.56
N SER A 135 -8.79 -3.81 -10.94
CA SER A 135 -8.85 -3.57 -9.49
C SER A 135 -10.20 -2.98 -9.07
N PRO A 136 -11.31 -3.75 -9.19
CA PRO A 136 -12.67 -3.26 -8.97
C PRO A 136 -12.87 -2.70 -7.55
N THR A 137 -12.32 -3.33 -6.51
CA THR A 137 -12.42 -2.82 -5.13
C THR A 137 -11.82 -1.42 -4.96
N LEU A 138 -10.64 -1.17 -5.53
CA LEU A 138 -10.02 0.16 -5.50
C LEU A 138 -10.83 1.18 -6.31
N ASN A 139 -11.41 0.75 -7.43
CA ASN A 139 -12.31 1.58 -8.22
C ASN A 139 -13.57 1.95 -7.42
N ASP A 140 -14.19 1.00 -6.72
CA ASP A 140 -15.38 1.27 -5.91
C ASP A 140 -15.07 2.19 -4.73
N ILE A 141 -13.94 1.98 -4.05
CA ILE A 141 -13.46 2.87 -2.97
C ILE A 141 -13.27 4.31 -3.48
N SER A 142 -12.80 4.49 -4.72
CA SER A 142 -12.60 5.82 -5.30
C SER A 142 -13.89 6.64 -5.50
N SER A 143 -15.06 5.98 -5.43
CA SER A 143 -16.37 6.67 -5.47
C SER A 143 -16.78 7.31 -4.15
N VAL A 144 -16.10 6.95 -3.04
CA VAL A 144 -16.33 7.57 -1.73
C VAL A 144 -15.82 9.01 -1.77
N LEU A 145 -16.61 9.96 -1.27
CA LEU A 145 -16.29 11.39 -1.40
C LEU A 145 -15.20 11.91 -0.45
N SER A 146 -14.81 11.14 0.57
CA SER A 146 -13.90 11.60 1.62
C SER A 146 -12.81 10.58 1.91
N TRP A 147 -11.56 11.06 1.94
CA TRP A 147 -10.41 10.27 2.38
C TRP A 147 -10.51 9.82 3.83
N GLU A 148 -11.18 10.60 4.69
CA GLU A 148 -11.43 10.22 6.09
C GLU A 148 -12.29 8.95 6.14
N LYS A 149 -13.40 8.93 5.39
CA LYS A 149 -14.27 7.75 5.29
C LYS A 149 -13.55 6.54 4.70
N ILE A 150 -12.68 6.76 3.72
CA ILE A 150 -11.84 5.71 3.13
C ILE A 150 -10.86 5.18 4.17
N ASN A 151 -10.16 6.06 4.89
CA ASN A 151 -9.18 5.68 5.90
C ASN A 151 -9.84 4.85 7.02
N ASP A 152 -11.00 5.29 7.51
CA ASP A 152 -11.81 4.55 8.48
C ASP A 152 -12.25 3.18 7.95
N GLY A 153 -12.70 3.14 6.69
CA GLY A 153 -13.10 1.90 6.02
C GLY A 153 -11.93 0.91 5.91
N LEU A 154 -10.77 1.39 5.46
CA LEU A 154 -9.55 0.59 5.36
C LEU A 154 -9.06 0.11 6.72
N CYS A 155 -9.16 0.94 7.77
CA CYS A 155 -8.84 0.53 9.14
C CYS A 155 -9.71 -0.64 9.58
N ARG A 156 -11.04 -0.55 9.37
CA ARG A 156 -11.96 -1.65 9.68
C ARG A 156 -11.67 -2.91 8.85
N MET A 157 -11.40 -2.76 7.56
CA MET A 157 -11.05 -3.88 6.69
C MET A 157 -9.76 -4.58 7.17
N TYR A 158 -8.76 -3.83 7.62
CA TYR A 158 -7.51 -4.38 8.14
C TYR A 158 -7.69 -5.16 9.44
N LEU A 159 -8.58 -4.72 10.32
CA LEU A 159 -8.82 -5.38 11.61
C LEU A 159 -9.68 -6.65 11.51
N VAL A 160 -10.43 -6.80 10.41
CA VAL A 160 -11.32 -7.96 10.18
C VAL A 160 -10.61 -9.09 9.42
N GLY A 161 -9.60 -8.77 8.60
CA GLY A 161 -8.80 -9.73 7.85
C GLY A 161 -7.67 -10.33 8.67
#